data_AF-A0A7J2JGU1-F1
#
_entry.id   AF-A0A7J2JGU1-F1
#
_cell.length_a   1.000
_cell.length_b   1.000
_cell.length_c   1.000
_cell.angle_alpha   90.00
_cell.angle_beta   90.00
_cell.angle_gamma   90.00
#
_symmetry.space_group_name_H-M   'P 1'
#
loop_
_entity.id
_entity.type
_entity.pdbx_description
1 polymer ?
#
loop_
_entity_poly.entity_id
_entity_poly.type
_entity_poly.pdbx_seq_one_letter_code
_entity_poly.pdbx_strand_id
1 'polypeptide(L)'
;MIAPRRSDSTSLLHIRKGEGRLQVSAFLIKVGEDYLIIICGGEKPHIGGFALSIEGNPPVAFSLPRHKDYLVAVKAASLISRSLGRTCLAVAGIHVENASREDIEKLIEHSEECVHELISTIQKSESHSSEEQGHSPLQGDPTPSPQ
;
A
#
# COMPACT_ATOMS: atom_id res chain seq x y z
N MET A 1 -23.34 -12.53 -7.56
CA MET A 1 -23.25 -13.47 -6.41
C MET A 1 -22.04 -13.06 -5.59
N ILE A 2 -22.22 -12.56 -4.37
CA ILE A 2 -21.10 -12.35 -3.44
C ILE A 2 -21.13 -13.56 -2.51
N ALA A 3 -20.23 -14.52 -2.74
CA ALA A 3 -19.98 -15.58 -1.78
C ALA A 3 -19.10 -14.99 -0.67
N PRO A 4 -19.47 -15.10 0.61
CA PRO A 4 -18.58 -14.70 1.69
C PRO A 4 -17.46 -15.74 1.78
N ARG A 5 -16.24 -15.38 1.37
CA ARG A 5 -15.05 -16.15 1.75
C ARG A 5 -14.70 -15.81 3.20
N ARG A 6 -14.25 -16.86 3.91
CA ARG A 6 -13.90 -16.90 5.33
C ARG A 6 -12.98 -15.74 5.71
N SER A 7 -13.20 -15.21 6.92
CA SER A 7 -12.40 -14.23 7.68
C SER A 7 -11.01 -13.87 7.11
N ASP A 8 -10.96 -13.06 6.06
CA ASP A 8 -9.77 -12.28 5.76
C ASP A 8 -9.77 -11.13 6.77
N SER A 9 -9.08 -11.32 7.89
CA SER A 9 -8.90 -10.29 8.91
C SER A 9 -8.27 -9.09 8.21
N THR A 10 -9.06 -8.04 7.96
CA THR A 10 -8.61 -6.84 7.27
C THR A 10 -7.62 -6.11 8.18
N SER A 11 -6.32 -6.34 7.97
CA SER A 11 -5.27 -5.68 8.73
C SER A 11 -5.08 -4.25 8.24
N LEU A 12 -5.26 -3.28 9.14
CA LEU A 12 -4.89 -1.89 8.91
C LEU A 12 -3.42 -1.70 9.27
N LEU A 13 -2.58 -1.44 8.27
CA LEU A 13 -1.21 -1.00 8.50
C LEU A 13 -1.16 0.52 8.54
N HIS A 14 -0.44 1.08 9.50
CA HIS A 14 -0.32 2.52 9.69
C HIS A 14 1.14 2.89 9.90
N ILE A 15 1.66 3.74 9.03
CA ILE A 15 3.02 4.26 9.08
C ILE A 15 2.97 5.78 9.14
N ARG A 16 3.88 6.37 9.91
CA ARG A 16 4.00 7.81 10.05
C ARG A 16 5.45 8.23 9.84
N LYS A 17 5.64 9.35 9.13
CA LYS A 17 6.94 9.98 8.89
C LYS A 17 6.86 11.47 9.14
N GLY A 18 7.97 12.05 9.57
CA GLY A 18 8.04 13.45 9.98
C GLY A 18 7.37 13.75 11.32
N GLU A 19 7.44 15.03 11.71
CA GLU A 19 6.92 15.54 12.98
C GLU A 19 6.22 16.89 12.78
N GLY A 20 5.34 17.22 13.74
CA GLY A 20 4.60 18.48 13.75
C GLY A 20 3.81 18.71 12.47
N ARG A 21 3.94 19.92 11.91
CA ARG A 21 3.23 20.32 10.69
C ARG A 21 3.67 19.59 9.42
N LEU A 22 4.80 18.87 9.45
CA LEU A 22 5.31 18.11 8.31
C LEU A 22 5.08 16.60 8.46
N GLN A 23 4.32 16.18 9.48
CA GLN A 23 3.99 14.79 9.66
C GLN A 23 3.04 14.31 8.56
N VAL A 24 3.36 13.15 7.99
CA VAL A 24 2.53 12.40 7.04
C VAL A 24 2.20 11.05 7.67
N SER A 25 0.94 10.64 7.53
CA SER A 25 0.42 9.34 7.93
C SER A 25 -0.08 8.61 6.69
N ALA A 26 0.34 7.36 6.53
CA ALA A 26 -0.14 6.47 5.49
C ALA A 26 -0.84 5.27 6.14
N PHE A 27 -2.09 5.08 5.77
CA PHE A 27 -2.91 3.95 6.16
C PHE A 27 -3.07 3.03 4.97
N LEU A 28 -2.86 1.73 5.16
CA LEU A 28 -3.05 0.74 4.14
C LEU A 28 -4.00 -0.35 4.63
N ILE A 29 -4.97 -0.66 3.78
CA ILE A 29 -5.99 -1.65 3.99
C ILE A 29 -5.90 -2.65 2.84
N LYS A 30 -5.74 -3.94 3.16
CA LYS A 30 -5.84 -5.02 2.18
C LYS A 30 -7.32 -5.32 1.92
N VAL A 31 -7.74 -5.26 0.66
CA VAL A 31 -9.11 -5.51 0.19
C VAL A 31 -9.08 -6.74 -0.72
N GLY A 32 -9.18 -7.93 -0.12
CA GLY A 32 -8.93 -9.18 -0.84
C GLY A 32 -7.47 -9.26 -1.30
N GLU A 33 -7.22 -9.23 -2.60
CA GLU A 33 -5.87 -9.17 -3.18
C GLU A 33 -5.40 -7.75 -3.50
N ASP A 34 -6.28 -6.76 -3.42
CA ASP A 34 -6.02 -5.37 -3.78
C ASP A 34 -5.70 -4.52 -2.55
N TYR A 35 -5.22 -3.29 -2.79
CA TYR A 35 -4.83 -2.36 -1.73
C TYR A 35 -5.58 -1.02 -1.81
N LEU A 36 -6.08 -0.56 -0.67
CA LEU A 36 -6.55 0.80 -0.45
C LEU A 36 -5.57 1.54 0.45
N ILE A 37 -5.18 2.74 0.04
CA ILE A 37 -4.21 3.56 0.76
C ILE A 37 -4.76 4.95 0.96
N ILE A 38 -4.58 5.47 2.17
CA ILE A 38 -4.94 6.83 2.53
C ILE A 38 -3.67 7.51 3.02
N ILE A 39 -3.22 8.52 2.29
CA ILE A 39 -2.09 9.38 2.67
C ILE A 39 -2.66 10.72 3.09
N CYS A 40 -2.48 11.05 4.36
CA CYS A 40 -2.93 12.32 4.90
C CYS A 40 -1.86 12.91 5.81
N GLY A 41 -1.87 14.22 5.97
CA GLY A 41 -0.84 14.87 6.74
C GLY A 41 -0.99 16.38 6.77
N GLY A 42 0.01 17.01 7.36
CA GLY A 42 -0.01 18.43 7.61
C GLY A 42 -0.95 18.81 8.74
N GLU A 43 -1.41 20.05 8.72
CA GLU A 43 -2.21 20.68 9.78
C GLU A 43 -3.71 20.50 9.57
N LYS A 44 -4.15 20.40 8.30
CA LYS A 44 -5.57 20.23 7.95
C LYS A 44 -5.76 19.11 6.92
N PRO A 45 -5.66 17.83 7.35
CA PRO A 45 -5.95 16.69 6.49
C PRO A 45 -7.31 16.85 5.78
N HIS A 46 -7.32 16.62 4.48
CA HIS A 46 -8.53 16.65 3.65
C HIS A 46 -8.43 15.57 2.57
N ILE A 47 -9.43 15.45 1.70
CA ILE A 47 -9.34 14.62 0.51
C ILE A 47 -9.03 15.58 -0.64
N GLY A 48 -7.81 15.52 -1.18
CA GLY A 48 -7.37 16.36 -2.30
C GLY A 48 -7.51 15.66 -3.65
N GLY A 49 -7.42 14.33 -3.67
CA GLY A 49 -7.63 13.52 -4.86
C GLY A 49 -7.41 12.04 -4.61
N PHE A 50 -7.63 11.24 -5.64
CA PHE A 50 -7.34 9.82 -5.62
C PHE A 50 -6.74 9.35 -6.95
N ALA A 51 -6.07 8.21 -6.91
CA ALA A 51 -5.56 7.53 -8.08
C ALA A 51 -5.72 6.02 -7.95
N LEU A 52 -6.20 5.39 -9.02
CA LEU A 52 -6.26 3.96 -9.18
C LEU A 52 -5.14 3.53 -10.13
N SER A 53 -4.31 2.59 -9.70
CA SER A 53 -3.26 1.99 -10.51
C SER A 53 -3.46 0.49 -10.60
N ILE A 54 -3.35 -0.02 -11.83
CA ILE A 54 -3.35 -1.44 -12.16
C ILE A 54 -2.04 -1.71 -12.90
N GLU A 55 -1.35 -2.79 -12.55
CA GLU A 55 -0.09 -3.13 -13.20
C GLU A 55 -0.27 -3.25 -14.73
N GLY A 56 0.69 -2.71 -15.49
CA GLY A 56 0.64 -2.71 -16.95
C GLY A 56 -0.33 -1.71 -17.59
N ASN A 57 -1.09 -0.94 -16.79
CA ASN A 57 -2.05 0.05 -17.28
C ASN A 57 -1.69 1.47 -16.80
N PRO A 58 -2.02 2.52 -17.57
CA PRO A 58 -1.87 3.89 -17.10
C PRO A 58 -2.78 4.15 -15.89
N PRO A 59 -2.31 4.84 -14.84
CA PRO A 59 -3.14 5.14 -13.67
C PRO A 59 -4.28 6.09 -14.03
N VAL A 60 -5.44 5.87 -13.43
CA VAL A 60 -6.60 6.77 -13.53
C VAL A 60 -6.63 7.63 -12.27
N ALA A 61 -6.61 8.95 -12.44
CA ALA A 61 -6.56 9.89 -11.31
C ALA A 61 -7.67 10.92 -11.38
N PHE A 62 -8.13 11.34 -10.21
CA PHE A 62 -9.06 12.44 -10.05
C PHE A 62 -8.53 13.41 -9.01
N SER A 63 -8.52 14.69 -9.34
CA SER A 63 -8.13 15.77 -8.43
C SER A 63 -9.35 16.62 -8.13
N LEU A 64 -9.57 16.92 -6.84
CA LEU A 64 -10.55 17.92 -6.44
C LEU A 64 -10.04 19.33 -6.79
N PRO A 65 -10.95 20.30 -7.09
CA PRO A 65 -10.55 21.64 -7.51
C PRO A 65 -9.69 22.35 -6.45
N ARG A 66 -8.64 23.06 -6.88
CA ARG A 66 -7.64 23.79 -6.04
C ARG A 66 -6.59 22.94 -5.30
N HIS A 67 -6.51 21.63 -5.55
CA HIS A 67 -5.57 20.73 -4.86
C HIS A 67 -4.57 20.10 -5.84
N LYS A 68 -3.29 19.98 -5.44
CA LYS A 68 -2.23 19.27 -6.19
C LYS A 68 -1.88 17.91 -5.59
N ASP A 69 -2.58 17.53 -4.53
CA ASP A 69 -2.31 16.32 -3.74
C ASP A 69 -2.52 15.02 -4.53
N TYR A 70 -3.23 15.10 -5.66
CA TYR A 70 -3.40 13.96 -6.57
C TYR A 70 -2.07 13.40 -7.07
N LEU A 71 -0.99 14.20 -7.16
CA LEU A 71 0.33 13.73 -7.57
C LEU A 71 0.90 12.71 -6.58
N VAL A 72 0.69 12.92 -5.28
CA VAL A 72 1.08 11.98 -4.22
C VAL A 72 0.26 10.70 -4.34
N ALA A 73 -1.05 10.82 -4.58
CA ALA A 73 -1.91 9.65 -4.80
C ALA A 73 -1.47 8.82 -6.01
N VAL A 74 -1.20 9.46 -7.16
CA VAL A 74 -0.74 8.77 -8.38
C VAL A 74 0.58 8.04 -8.11
N LYS A 75 1.56 8.73 -7.52
CA LYS A 75 2.86 8.13 -7.23
C LYS A 75 2.73 6.94 -6.27
N ALA A 76 1.97 7.09 -5.19
CA ALA A 76 1.74 6.02 -4.22
C ALA A 76 1.05 4.79 -4.85
N ALA A 77 -0.05 5.01 -5.57
CA ALA A 77 -0.79 3.93 -6.23
C ALA A 77 0.08 3.19 -7.24
N SER A 78 0.83 3.92 -8.07
CA SER A 78 1.70 3.31 -9.08
C SER A 78 2.88 2.57 -8.49
N LEU A 79 3.50 3.08 -7.42
CA LEU A 79 4.58 2.37 -6.74
C LEU A 79 4.09 1.06 -6.16
N ILE A 80 2.99 1.08 -5.41
CA ILE A 80 2.48 -0.11 -4.74
C ILE A 80 1.97 -1.14 -5.73
N SER A 81 1.23 -0.68 -6.75
CA SER A 81 0.75 -1.56 -7.79
C SER A 81 1.89 -2.26 -8.53
N ARG A 82 2.96 -1.53 -8.89
CA ARG A 82 4.14 -2.11 -9.56
C ARG A 82 4.98 -3.01 -8.65
N SER A 83 5.09 -2.69 -7.36
CA SER A 83 5.94 -3.44 -6.43
C SER A 83 5.29 -4.74 -5.95
N LEU A 84 3.96 -4.78 -5.87
CA LEU A 84 3.21 -5.93 -5.36
C LEU A 84 2.46 -6.71 -6.47
N GLY A 85 2.38 -6.16 -7.68
CA GLY A 85 1.67 -6.76 -8.81
C GLY A 85 0.15 -6.82 -8.62
N ARG A 86 -0.42 -5.87 -7.87
CA ARG A 86 -1.84 -5.83 -7.49
C ARG A 86 -2.48 -4.49 -7.81
N THR A 87 -3.81 -4.41 -7.80
CA THR A 87 -4.50 -3.13 -7.95
C THR A 87 -4.32 -2.30 -6.68
N CYS A 88 -4.05 -1.00 -6.85
CA CYS A 88 -3.94 -0.08 -5.73
C CYS A 88 -4.79 1.17 -5.96
N LEU A 89 -5.71 1.46 -5.05
CA LEU A 89 -6.39 2.74 -4.95
C LEU A 89 -5.73 3.57 -3.86
N ALA A 90 -5.16 4.71 -4.21
CA ALA A 90 -4.61 5.66 -3.26
C ALA A 90 -5.47 6.92 -3.20
N VAL A 91 -5.72 7.41 -1.99
CA VAL A 91 -6.35 8.69 -1.69
C VAL A 91 -5.32 9.55 -1.00
N ALA A 92 -5.14 10.80 -1.43
CA ALA A 92 -4.21 11.73 -0.80
C ALA A 92 -4.86 13.06 -0.47
N GLY A 93 -4.47 13.64 0.66
CA GLY A 93 -4.71 15.05 0.94
C GLY A 93 -3.93 15.52 2.16
N ILE A 94 -2.96 16.40 1.87
CA ILE A 94 -2.01 16.95 2.83
C ILE A 94 -2.16 18.46 2.74
N HIS A 95 -2.40 19.14 3.87
CA HIS A 95 -2.49 20.61 3.88
C HIS A 95 -1.59 21.19 4.94
N VAL A 96 -0.65 22.03 4.52
CA VAL A 96 0.19 22.84 5.39
C VAL A 96 -0.02 24.30 5.02
N GLU A 97 -0.36 25.13 6.00
CA GLU A 97 -0.67 26.54 5.77
C GLU A 97 0.63 27.30 5.41
N ASN A 98 0.65 28.11 4.35
CA ASN A 98 1.87 28.82 3.93
C ASN A 98 3.11 27.90 3.80
N ALA A 99 2.94 26.69 3.24
CA ALA A 99 4.03 25.76 3.02
C ALA A 99 5.12 26.40 2.14
N SER A 100 6.37 26.40 2.63
CA SER A 100 7.52 26.74 1.81
C SER A 100 7.80 25.63 0.79
N ARG A 101 8.66 25.92 -0.19
CA ARG A 101 9.10 24.89 -1.13
C ARG A 101 9.79 23.72 -0.44
N GLU A 102 10.61 24.01 0.57
CA GLU A 102 11.30 23.00 1.38
C GLU A 102 10.30 22.14 2.18
N ASP A 103 9.23 22.75 2.70
CA ASP A 103 8.16 22.00 3.39
C ASP A 103 7.47 21.03 2.42
N ILE A 104 7.16 21.47 1.20
CA ILE A 104 6.53 20.62 0.17
C ILE A 104 7.47 19.46 -0.18
N GLU A 105 8.76 19.71 -0.37
CA GLU A 105 9.74 18.68 -0.68
C GLU A 105 9.83 17.64 0.46
N LYS A 106 9.86 18.07 1.73
CA LYS A 106 9.82 17.19 2.90
C LYS A 106 8.53 16.38 3.00
N LEU A 107 7.37 16.98 2.72
CA LEU A 107 6.08 16.26 2.73
C LEU A 107 6.04 15.17 1.66
N ILE A 108 6.60 15.44 0.48
CA ILE A 108 6.72 14.46 -0.60
C ILE A 108 7.66 13.33 -0.17
N GLU A 109 8.83 13.67 0.38
CA GLU A 109 9.80 12.70 0.90
C GLU A 109 9.18 11.79 1.99
N HIS A 110 8.53 12.38 3.00
CA HIS A 110 7.84 11.62 4.05
C HIS A 110 6.74 10.72 3.49
N SER A 111 6.01 11.19 2.46
CA SER A 111 4.98 10.37 1.79
C SER A 111 5.60 9.16 1.08
N GLU A 112 6.72 9.36 0.39
CA GLU A 112 7.44 8.29 -0.31
C GLU A 112 8.05 7.28 0.66
N GLU A 113 8.64 7.75 1.75
CA GLU A 113 9.15 6.89 2.82
C GLU A 113 8.04 6.02 3.43
N CYS A 114 6.88 6.61 3.71
CA CYS A 114 5.72 5.86 4.19
C CYS A 114 5.34 4.75 3.19
N VAL A 115 5.25 5.07 1.90
CA VAL A 115 4.89 4.12 0.84
C VAL A 115 5.92 2.99 0.73
N HIS A 116 7.21 3.30 0.75
CA HIS A 116 8.28 2.29 0.69
C HIS A 116 8.27 1.37 1.92
N GLU A 117 8.01 1.91 3.10
CA GLU A 117 7.92 1.11 4.32
C GLU A 117 6.67 0.22 4.32
N LEU A 118 5.54 0.71 3.80
CA LEU A 118 4.32 -0.08 3.57
C LEU A 118 4.62 -1.28 2.65
N ILE A 119 5.24 -1.04 1.49
CA ILE A 119 5.63 -2.09 0.53
C ILE A 119 6.53 -3.12 1.21
N SER A 120 7.58 -2.64 1.89
CA SER A 120 8.56 -3.50 2.56
C SER A 120 7.91 -4.37 3.63
N THR A 121 6.94 -3.82 4.36
CA THR A 121 6.20 -4.54 5.41
C THR A 121 5.32 -5.64 4.81
N ILE A 122 4.63 -5.34 3.70
CA ILE A 122 3.79 -6.31 3.01
C ILE A 122 4.64 -7.46 2.44
N GLN A 123 5.74 -7.15 1.74
CA GLN A 123 6.62 -8.17 1.16
C GLN A 123 7.21 -9.12 2.21
N LYS A 124 7.57 -8.58 3.40
CA LYS A 124 8.01 -9.40 4.54
C LYS A 124 6.89 -10.29 5.06
N SER A 125 5.66 -9.77 5.16
CA SER A 125 4.51 -10.56 5.61
C SER A 125 4.16 -11.70 4.65
N GLU A 126 4.27 -11.49 3.33
CA GLU A 126 3.98 -12.51 2.32
C GLU A 126 5.06 -13.60 2.24
N SER A 127 6.31 -13.24 2.52
CA SER A 127 7.44 -14.19 2.55
C SER A 127 7.34 -15.20 3.70
N HIS A 128 6.76 -14.82 4.85
CA HIS A 128 6.61 -15.72 6.02
C HIS A 128 5.41 -16.68 5.89
N SER A 129 4.42 -16.39 5.04
CA SER A 129 3.28 -17.28 4.80
C SER A 129 3.59 -18.48 3.88
N SER A 130 4.78 -18.51 3.27
CA SER A 130 5.16 -19.57 2.31
C SER A 130 5.88 -20.77 2.97
N GLU A 131 6.33 -20.64 4.22
CA GLU A 131 7.14 -21.68 4.90
C GLU A 131 6.30 -22.71 5.68
N GLU A 132 5.01 -22.47 5.93
CA GLU A 132 4.13 -23.44 6.64
C GLU A 132 3.48 -24.52 5.74
N GLN A 133 3.74 -24.53 4.42
CA GLN A 133 3.20 -25.56 3.51
C GLN A 133 4.25 -26.51 2.95
N GLY A 134 5.35 -26.72 3.68
CA GLY A 134 6.50 -27.51 3.23
C GLY A 134 6.98 -28.58 4.21
N HIS A 135 6.11 -29.36 4.86
CA HIS A 135 6.57 -30.59 5.53
C HIS A 135 5.47 -31.66 5.72
N SER A 136 5.30 -32.51 4.70
CA SER A 136 4.83 -33.88 4.93
C SER A 136 6.03 -34.80 4.78
N PRO A 137 6.54 -35.44 5.85
CA PRO A 137 7.60 -36.43 5.73
C PRO A 137 7.06 -37.66 5.01
N LEU A 138 7.60 -37.93 3.82
CA LEU A 138 7.56 -39.26 3.22
C LEU A 138 8.37 -40.22 4.10
N GLN A 139 7.75 -41.28 4.64
CA GLN A 139 8.45 -42.51 5.01
C GLN A 139 7.56 -43.72 4.70
N GLY A 140 8.08 -44.64 3.90
CA GLY A 140 7.43 -45.89 3.51
C GLY A 140 8.13 -46.53 2.33
N ASP A 141 9.31 -47.08 2.62
CA ASP A 141 10.33 -47.79 1.82
C ASP A 141 9.93 -48.63 0.58
N PRO A 142 10.94 -49.00 -0.26
CA PRO A 142 10.76 -49.74 -1.50
C PRO A 142 10.68 -51.26 -1.25
N THR A 143 9.79 -51.94 -1.94
CA THR A 143 9.91 -53.38 -2.18
C THR A 143 9.99 -53.64 -3.67
N PRO A 144 11.14 -54.13 -4.19
CA PRO A 144 11.18 -54.76 -5.49
C PRO A 144 11.04 -56.29 -5.36
N SER A 145 10.50 -56.89 -6.42
CA SER A 145 10.66 -58.30 -6.87
C SER A 145 9.67 -59.34 -6.33
N PRO A 146 9.52 -60.52 -6.98
CA PRO A 146 9.57 -60.84 -8.42
C PRO A 146 8.42 -61.80 -8.90
N GLN A 147 8.40 -62.05 -10.22
CA GLN A 147 7.64 -63.02 -11.03
C GLN A 147 6.40 -62.49 -11.75
#